data_AF-H2Z6I9-F1
#
_entry.id   AF-H2Z6I9-F1
#
_cell.length_a   1.000
_cell.length_b   1.000
_cell.length_c   1.000
_cell.angle_alpha   90.00
_cell.angle_beta   90.00
_cell.angle_gamma   90.00
#
_symmetry.space_group_name_H-M   'P 1'
#
loop_
_entity.id
_entity.type
_entity.pdbx_description
1 polymer ?
#
loop_
_entity_poly.entity_id
_entity_poly.type
_entity_poly.pdbx_seq_one_letter_code
_entity_poly.pdbx_strand_id
1 'polypeptide(L)'
;MKRKCVKFQALKLRCEWEHCQSILDDLGSFYEHLTSHYYRHEGIATEVTGGQLACKWNECTVMFTNGANLLRHLYFHGYHTKVKWWGWLAHQELNLGSCQAPLNRNIIPELPCGFKCEWDNCSMVFDIADEFYIHVYDHAILAEKETLPDGKVVFPCKWVGCNYSYDTRGKASLCVARSKLKDHSRTHTKERCYACPWCGNLYVNKT
;
A
#
# COMPACT_ATOMS: atom_id res chain seq x y z
N MET A 1 -25.19 16.38 6.58
CA MET A 1 -24.96 15.03 6.02
C MET A 1 -23.56 14.57 6.43
N LYS A 2 -23.39 13.47 7.19
CA LYS A 2 -22.05 13.00 7.60
C LYS A 2 -21.31 12.53 6.34
N ARG A 3 -20.14 13.10 6.03
CA ARG A 3 -19.31 12.67 4.90
C ARG A 3 -18.88 11.22 5.13
N LYS A 4 -19.28 10.30 4.23
CA LYS A 4 -18.82 8.91 4.27
C LYS A 4 -17.33 8.89 3.92
N CYS A 5 -16.53 8.11 4.67
CA CYS A 5 -15.11 7.94 4.37
C CYS A 5 -14.96 7.42 2.93
N VAL A 6 -14.09 8.07 2.14
CA VAL A 6 -13.85 7.69 0.72
C VAL A 6 -13.41 6.24 0.55
N LYS A 7 -12.76 5.66 1.57
CA LYS A 7 -12.33 4.25 1.57
C LYS A 7 -13.48 3.25 1.66
N PHE A 8 -14.69 3.69 2.02
CA PHE A 8 -15.90 2.84 2.03
C PHE A 8 -16.73 2.96 0.74
N GLN A 9 -16.28 3.77 -0.22
CA GLN A 9 -16.93 3.81 -1.53
C GLN A 9 -16.46 2.63 -2.39
N ALA A 10 -17.33 2.17 -3.28
CA ALA A 10 -17.02 1.10 -4.23
C ALA A 10 -15.74 1.44 -5.02
N LEU A 11 -14.89 0.45 -5.22
CA LEU A 11 -13.67 0.63 -5.99
C LEU A 11 -13.97 0.68 -7.49
N LYS A 12 -13.17 1.45 -8.23
CA LYS A 12 -13.11 1.40 -9.69
C LYS A 12 -11.64 1.29 -10.10
N LEU A 13 -11.16 0.05 -10.20
CA LEU A 13 -9.78 -0.30 -10.45
C LEU A 13 -9.61 -0.53 -11.96
N ARG A 14 -9.22 0.54 -12.67
CA ARG A 14 -8.94 0.47 -14.10
C ARG A 14 -7.56 -0.12 -14.34
N CYS A 15 -7.49 -1.23 -15.07
CA CYS A 15 -6.22 -1.73 -15.57
C CYS A 15 -5.69 -0.80 -16.67
N GLU A 16 -4.40 -0.50 -16.63
CA GLU A 16 -3.71 0.28 -17.67
C GLU A 16 -2.59 -0.53 -18.32
N TRP A 17 -2.63 -1.86 -18.20
CA TRP A 17 -1.78 -2.73 -19.00
C TRP A 17 -2.13 -2.61 -20.48
N GLU A 18 -1.13 -2.70 -21.35
CA GLU A 18 -1.26 -2.58 -22.80
C GLU A 18 -2.44 -3.39 -23.36
N HIS A 19 -3.30 -2.71 -24.12
CA HIS A 19 -4.53 -3.23 -24.72
C HIS A 19 -5.57 -3.81 -23.73
N CYS A 20 -5.43 -3.58 -22.43
CA CYS A 20 -6.42 -4.00 -21.44
C CYS A 20 -7.46 -2.89 -21.19
N GLN A 21 -8.73 -3.28 -21.12
CA GLN A 21 -9.86 -2.37 -20.84
C GLN A 21 -10.63 -2.75 -19.57
N SER A 22 -10.12 -3.70 -18.80
CA SER A 22 -10.80 -4.21 -17.62
C SER A 22 -10.89 -3.15 -16.52
N ILE A 23 -12.06 -3.09 -15.89
CA ILE A 23 -12.32 -2.28 -14.69
C ILE A 23 -12.93 -3.24 -13.67
N LEU A 24 -12.29 -3.37 -12.51
CA LEU A 24 -12.74 -4.24 -11.42
C LEU A 24 -13.08 -3.42 -10.17
N ASP A 25 -13.89 -3.98 -9.29
CA ASP A 25 -14.34 -3.35 -8.04
C ASP A 25 -13.90 -4.10 -6.77
N ASP A 26 -13.22 -5.23 -6.93
CA ASP A 26 -12.58 -6.01 -5.87
C ASP A 26 -11.06 -6.06 -6.04
N LEU A 27 -10.32 -5.99 -4.93
CA LEU A 27 -8.85 -6.00 -4.95
C LEU A 27 -8.28 -7.39 -5.22
N GLY A 28 -8.88 -8.45 -4.67
CA GLY A 28 -8.41 -9.82 -4.89
C GLY A 28 -8.51 -10.18 -6.37
N SER A 29 -9.69 -9.99 -6.97
CA SER A 29 -9.91 -10.19 -8.40
C SER A 29 -9.01 -9.29 -9.26
N PHE A 30 -8.69 -8.07 -8.81
CA PHE A 30 -7.78 -7.19 -9.53
C PHE A 30 -6.34 -7.72 -9.51
N TYR A 31 -5.83 -8.16 -8.36
CA TYR A 31 -4.49 -8.75 -8.28
C TYR A 31 -4.38 -10.05 -9.09
N GLU A 32 -5.39 -10.93 -9.04
CA GLU A 32 -5.45 -12.13 -9.90
C GLU A 32 -5.43 -11.76 -11.39
N HIS A 33 -6.20 -10.72 -11.79
CA HIS A 33 -6.18 -10.20 -13.15
C HIS A 33 -4.80 -9.71 -13.56
N LEU A 34 -4.08 -9.00 -12.69
CA LEU A 34 -2.72 -8.54 -12.95
C LEU A 34 -1.74 -9.71 -13.13
N THR A 35 -1.84 -10.73 -12.27
CA THR A 35 -1.03 -11.95 -12.37
C THR A 35 -1.23 -12.66 -13.71
N SER A 36 -2.44 -12.63 -14.29
CA SER A 36 -2.69 -13.19 -15.63
C SER A 36 -1.91 -12.49 -16.75
N HIS A 37 -1.69 -11.17 -16.64
CA HIS A 37 -0.85 -10.43 -17.59
C HIS A 37 0.61 -10.81 -17.45
N TYR A 38 1.09 -10.98 -16.22
CA TYR A 38 2.44 -11.44 -15.95
C TYR A 38 2.73 -12.78 -16.61
N TYR A 39 1.91 -13.81 -16.36
CA TYR A 39 2.15 -15.15 -16.94
C TYR A 39 2.11 -15.16 -18.46
N ARG A 40 1.18 -14.41 -19.06
CA ARG A 40 1.11 -14.27 -20.52
C ARG A 40 2.31 -13.54 -21.10
N HIS A 41 2.81 -12.52 -20.41
CA HIS A 41 3.97 -11.75 -20.85
C HIS A 41 5.29 -12.51 -20.67
N GLU A 42 5.47 -13.20 -19.54
CA GLU A 42 6.64 -14.03 -19.28
C GLU A 42 6.78 -15.16 -20.30
N GLY A 43 5.68 -15.86 -20.61
CA GLY A 43 5.68 -16.92 -21.63
C GLY A 43 6.12 -16.43 -23.01
N ILE A 44 5.75 -15.20 -23.40
CA ILE A 44 6.19 -14.60 -24.66
C ILE A 44 7.66 -14.16 -24.59
N ALA A 45 8.08 -13.58 -23.47
CA ALA A 45 9.43 -13.02 -23.33
C ALA A 45 10.52 -14.08 -23.34
N THR A 46 10.25 -15.27 -22.79
CA THR A 46 11.16 -16.43 -22.84
C THR A 46 11.43 -16.91 -24.26
N GLU A 47 10.54 -16.64 -25.21
CA GLU A 47 10.69 -17.05 -26.61
C GLU A 47 11.46 -16.02 -27.46
N VAL A 48 11.41 -14.72 -27.11
CA VAL A 48 11.77 -13.62 -28.05
C VAL A 48 12.88 -12.68 -27.56
N THR A 49 13.02 -12.42 -26.25
CA THR A 49 13.70 -11.18 -25.77
C THR A 49 15.03 -11.38 -25.04
N GLY A 50 15.60 -12.59 -25.05
CA GLY A 50 16.89 -12.83 -24.38
C GLY A 50 16.87 -12.60 -22.86
N GLY A 51 15.69 -12.67 -22.23
CA GLY A 51 15.53 -12.67 -20.77
C GLY A 51 15.20 -11.32 -20.11
N GLN A 52 15.01 -10.23 -20.87
CA GLN A 52 14.55 -8.95 -20.31
C GLN A 52 13.02 -8.80 -20.39
N LEU A 53 12.41 -8.39 -19.28
CA LEU A 53 10.97 -8.24 -19.11
C LEU A 53 10.60 -6.77 -18.89
N ALA A 54 10.06 -6.11 -19.92
CA ALA A 54 9.56 -4.75 -19.80
C ALA A 54 8.17 -4.70 -19.18
N CYS A 55 7.92 -3.74 -18.28
CA CYS A 55 6.56 -3.44 -17.84
C CYS A 55 5.75 -2.84 -19.00
N LYS A 56 4.50 -3.30 -19.17
CA LYS A 56 3.57 -2.81 -20.21
C LYS A 56 2.45 -1.93 -19.63
N TRP A 57 2.62 -1.46 -18.40
CA TRP A 57 1.70 -0.49 -17.82
C TRP A 57 1.85 0.86 -18.53
N ASN A 58 0.75 1.54 -18.82
CA ASN A 58 0.76 2.83 -19.50
C ASN A 58 1.73 3.82 -18.82
N GLU A 59 2.58 4.49 -19.61
CA GLU A 59 3.60 5.44 -19.12
C GLU A 59 4.64 4.86 -18.13
N CYS A 60 4.75 3.54 -18.02
CA CYS A 60 5.83 2.89 -17.27
C CYS A 60 6.92 2.40 -18.24
N THR A 61 8.18 2.70 -17.93
CA THR A 61 9.35 2.38 -18.77
C THR A 61 10.33 1.40 -18.10
N VAL A 62 9.94 0.84 -16.95
CA VAL A 62 10.83 -0.02 -16.15
C VAL A 62 11.00 -1.39 -16.81
N MET A 63 12.23 -1.89 -16.78
CA MET A 63 12.61 -3.21 -17.28
C MET A 63 13.22 -4.06 -16.17
N PHE A 64 13.03 -5.37 -16.26
CA PHE A 64 13.48 -6.33 -15.27
C PHE A 64 14.27 -7.48 -15.91
N THR A 65 15.22 -8.03 -15.17
CA THR A 65 15.94 -9.26 -15.53
C THR A 65 15.37 -10.49 -14.81
N ASN A 66 14.41 -10.29 -13.90
CA ASN A 66 13.79 -11.32 -13.09
C ASN A 66 12.27 -11.16 -13.09
N GLY A 67 11.55 -12.22 -13.44
CA GLY A 67 10.08 -12.24 -13.47
C GLY A 67 9.43 -11.90 -12.13
N ALA A 68 9.99 -12.38 -11.01
CA ALA A 68 9.47 -12.06 -9.68
C ALA A 68 9.50 -10.54 -9.39
N ASN A 69 10.50 -9.82 -9.90
CA ASN A 69 10.58 -8.37 -9.74
C ASN A 69 9.52 -7.65 -10.61
N LEU A 70 9.26 -8.14 -11.83
CA LEU A 70 8.18 -7.61 -12.66
C LEU A 70 6.81 -7.85 -12.00
N LEU A 71 6.56 -9.06 -11.48
CA LEU A 71 5.28 -9.39 -10.85
C LEU A 71 5.01 -8.49 -9.64
N ARG A 72 6.01 -8.32 -8.77
CA ARG A 72 5.91 -7.40 -7.62
C ARG A 72 5.73 -5.93 -8.03
N HIS A 73 6.44 -5.49 -9.06
CA HIS A 73 6.23 -4.16 -9.64
C HIS A 73 4.79 -3.98 -10.14
N LEU A 74 4.23 -5.00 -10.81
CA LEU A 74 2.86 -4.99 -11.29
C LEU A 74 1.84 -4.94 -10.14
N TYR A 75 2.07 -5.69 -9.04
CA TYR A 75 1.25 -5.56 -7.84
C TYR A 75 1.27 -4.14 -7.26
N PHE A 76 2.38 -3.42 -7.34
CA PHE A 76 2.41 -2.04 -6.89
C PHE A 76 1.63 -1.10 -7.81
N HIS A 77 1.55 -1.35 -9.13
CA HIS A 77 0.57 -0.67 -9.98
C HIS A 77 -0.87 -0.95 -9.55
N GLY A 78 -1.14 -2.17 -9.07
CA GLY A 78 -2.41 -2.54 -8.45
C GLY A 78 -2.77 -1.65 -7.25
N TYR A 79 -1.85 -1.59 -6.29
CA TYR A 79 -1.94 -0.70 -5.14
C TYR A 79 -2.09 0.77 -5.55
N HIS A 80 -1.26 1.24 -6.48
CA HIS A 80 -1.25 2.62 -6.97
C HIS A 80 -2.58 3.01 -7.60
N THR A 81 -3.18 2.10 -8.37
CA THR A 81 -4.52 2.29 -8.95
C THR A 81 -5.58 2.50 -7.88
N LYS A 82 -5.55 1.67 -6.82
CA LYS A 82 -6.46 1.83 -5.69
C LYS A 82 -6.29 3.18 -5.00
N VAL A 83 -5.06 3.59 -4.70
CA VAL A 83 -4.84 4.86 -3.99
C VAL A 83 -5.08 6.08 -4.89
N LYS A 84 -4.92 5.96 -6.22
CA LYS A 84 -5.37 6.98 -7.20
C LYS A 84 -6.89 7.11 -7.19
N TRP A 85 -7.63 6.01 -7.13
CA TRP A 85 -9.08 6.04 -7.00
C TRP A 85 -9.52 6.74 -5.70
N TRP A 86 -8.92 6.38 -4.56
CA TRP A 86 -9.20 7.05 -3.29
C TRP A 86 -8.80 8.53 -3.30
N GLY A 87 -7.71 8.90 -3.98
CA GLY A 87 -7.29 10.29 -4.16
C GLY A 87 -8.26 11.09 -5.05
N TRP A 88 -8.79 10.48 -6.11
CA TRP A 88 -9.84 11.09 -6.93
C TRP A 88 -11.11 11.38 -6.12
N LEU A 89 -11.57 10.42 -5.31
CA LEU A 89 -12.71 10.62 -4.40
C LEU A 89 -12.44 11.71 -3.37
N ALA A 90 -11.22 11.79 -2.84
CA ALA A 90 -10.82 12.85 -1.93
C ALA A 90 -10.82 14.24 -2.61
N HIS A 91 -10.33 14.34 -3.85
CA HIS A 91 -10.38 15.57 -4.64
C HIS A 91 -11.82 16.05 -4.83
N GLN A 92 -12.76 15.15 -5.13
CA GLN A 92 -14.17 15.49 -5.24
C GLN A 92 -14.76 15.95 -3.91
N GLU A 93 -14.46 15.25 -2.81
CA GLU A 93 -14.97 15.59 -1.47
C GLU A 93 -14.48 16.97 -1.00
N LEU A 94 -13.28 17.37 -1.42
CA LEU A 94 -12.63 18.62 -1.05
C LEU A 94 -12.80 19.74 -2.10
N ASN A 95 -13.49 19.48 -3.22
CA ASN A 95 -13.64 20.40 -4.35
C ASN A 95 -12.29 20.96 -4.85
N LEU A 96 -11.27 20.10 -4.92
CA LEU A 96 -9.96 20.46 -5.43
C LEU A 96 -9.94 20.46 -6.96
N GLY A 97 -9.29 21.46 -7.55
CA GLY A 97 -9.05 21.52 -9.00
C GLY A 97 -8.14 20.41 -9.52
N SER A 98 -7.92 20.39 -10.84
CA SER A 98 -6.97 19.48 -11.48
C SER A 98 -5.54 19.81 -11.09
N CYS A 99 -4.74 18.77 -10.88
CA CYS A 99 -3.32 18.93 -10.59
C CYS A 99 -2.55 19.45 -11.81
N GLN A 100 -1.64 20.40 -11.60
CA GLN A 100 -0.79 21.00 -12.63
C GLN A 100 0.66 20.47 -12.58
N ALA A 101 0.94 19.47 -11.74
CA ALA A 101 2.27 18.88 -11.66
C ALA A 101 2.63 18.10 -12.94
N PRO A 102 3.93 17.91 -13.24
CA PRO A 102 4.37 17.12 -14.39
C PRO A 102 3.71 15.73 -14.45
N LEU A 103 3.42 15.25 -15.67
CA LEU A 103 2.84 13.92 -15.91
C LEU A 103 3.86 12.82 -15.65
N ASN A 104 3.97 12.41 -14.39
CA ASN A 104 4.68 11.20 -13.95
C ASN A 104 3.67 10.18 -13.36
N ARG A 105 2.48 10.12 -13.96
CA ARG A 105 1.27 9.52 -13.37
C ARG A 105 1.43 8.07 -12.94
N ASN A 106 2.23 7.31 -13.67
CA ASN A 106 2.46 5.88 -13.43
C ASN A 106 3.93 5.56 -13.11
N ILE A 107 4.74 6.56 -12.74
CA ILE A 107 6.08 6.32 -12.21
C ILE A 107 5.93 5.91 -10.74
N ILE A 108 6.29 4.66 -10.45
CA ILE A 108 6.19 4.08 -9.10
C ILE A 108 7.59 3.83 -8.51
N PRO A 109 7.74 3.79 -7.18
CA PRO A 109 9.01 3.47 -6.54
C PRO A 109 9.55 2.13 -7.01
N GLU A 110 10.88 2.03 -7.11
CA GLU A 110 11.53 0.75 -7.30
C GLU A 110 11.32 -0.13 -6.06
N LEU A 111 10.91 -1.37 -6.32
CA LEU A 111 10.73 -2.39 -5.29
C LEU A 111 11.75 -3.49 -5.57
N PRO A 112 12.97 -3.43 -4.99
CA PRO A 112 13.97 -4.47 -5.20
C PRO A 112 13.71 -5.72 -4.33
N CYS A 113 13.12 -5.56 -3.14
CA CYS A 113 12.73 -6.66 -2.24
C CYS A 113 11.26 -6.59 -1.78
N GLY A 114 10.71 -7.74 -1.37
CA GLY A 114 9.38 -7.83 -0.76
C GLY A 114 9.30 -7.02 0.54
N PHE A 115 8.09 -6.69 0.95
CA PHE A 115 7.80 -5.97 2.19
C PHE A 115 7.94 -6.92 3.37
N LYS A 116 9.02 -6.76 4.13
CA LYS A 116 9.32 -7.57 5.31
C LYS A 116 8.67 -6.97 6.55
N CYS A 117 7.97 -7.80 7.32
CA CYS A 117 7.53 -7.44 8.66
C CYS A 117 8.70 -7.53 9.64
N GLU A 118 8.84 -6.53 10.52
CA GLU A 118 9.81 -6.53 11.61
C GLU A 118 9.11 -6.45 12.97
N TRP A 119 7.87 -6.95 13.05
CA TRP A 119 7.24 -7.19 14.34
C TRP A 119 7.97 -8.33 15.06
N ASP A 120 8.12 -8.24 16.37
CA ASP A 120 8.78 -9.26 17.19
C ASP A 120 8.20 -10.64 16.92
N ASN A 121 9.09 -11.61 16.67
CA ASN A 121 8.75 -12.98 16.29
C ASN A 121 7.88 -13.11 15.01
N CYS A 122 7.89 -12.13 14.12
CA CYS A 122 7.27 -12.22 12.80
C CYS A 122 8.32 -12.23 11.68
N SER A 123 8.26 -13.23 10.81
CA SER A 123 9.18 -13.40 9.68
C SER A 123 8.48 -13.31 8.31
N MET A 124 7.23 -12.81 8.28
CA MET A 124 6.44 -12.74 7.06
C MET A 124 7.00 -11.70 6.08
N VAL A 125 7.02 -12.06 4.80
CA VAL A 125 7.42 -11.20 3.68
C VAL A 125 6.33 -11.25 2.62
N PHE A 126 5.96 -10.08 2.08
CA PHE A 126 4.86 -9.94 1.12
C PHE A 126 5.35 -9.24 -0.15
N ASP A 127 4.84 -9.65 -1.31
CA ASP A 127 5.08 -8.93 -2.56
C ASP A 127 3.99 -7.89 -2.85
N ILE A 128 2.82 -8.03 -2.22
CA ILE A 128 1.69 -7.11 -2.34
C ILE A 128 1.68 -6.14 -1.16
N ALA A 129 1.79 -4.84 -1.45
CA ALA A 129 1.82 -3.79 -0.43
C ALA A 129 0.57 -3.81 0.48
N ASP A 130 -0.61 -4.10 -0.09
CA ASP A 130 -1.86 -4.14 0.66
C ASP A 130 -1.92 -5.26 1.70
N GLU A 131 -1.43 -6.45 1.34
CA GLU A 131 -1.34 -7.57 2.27
C GLU A 131 -0.39 -7.27 3.41
N PHE A 132 0.77 -6.67 3.10
CA PHE A 132 1.72 -6.22 4.11
C PHE A 132 1.10 -5.21 5.08
N TYR A 133 0.37 -4.20 4.57
CA TYR A 133 -0.26 -3.20 5.42
C TYR A 133 -1.33 -3.81 6.32
N ILE A 134 -2.19 -4.67 5.78
CA ILE A 134 -3.21 -5.39 6.56
C ILE A 134 -2.56 -6.25 7.64
N HIS A 135 -1.53 -7.02 7.27
CA HIS A 135 -0.78 -7.86 8.21
C HIS A 135 -0.21 -7.06 9.39
N VAL A 136 0.43 -5.91 9.14
CA VAL A 136 0.97 -5.07 10.23
C VAL A 136 -0.15 -4.43 11.05
N TYR A 137 -1.32 -4.15 10.46
CA TYR A 137 -2.49 -3.73 11.23
C TYR A 137 -3.02 -4.82 12.17
N ASP A 138 -3.00 -6.09 11.73
CA ASP A 138 -3.50 -7.20 12.54
C ASP A 138 -2.66 -7.39 13.80
N HIS A 139 -1.33 -7.22 13.72
CA HIS A 139 -0.48 -7.19 14.92
C HIS A 139 -0.95 -6.16 15.96
N ALA A 140 -1.31 -4.95 15.53
CA ALA A 140 -1.76 -3.90 16.42
C ALA A 140 -3.18 -4.14 16.99
N ILE A 141 -4.08 -4.71 16.18
CA ILE A 141 -5.45 -5.02 16.58
C ILE A 141 -5.52 -6.24 17.50
N LEU A 142 -4.70 -7.25 17.24
CA LEU A 142 -4.67 -8.49 18.01
C LEU A 142 -3.66 -8.44 19.16
N ALA A 143 -2.96 -7.32 19.35
CA ALA A 143 -1.98 -7.12 20.40
C ALA A 143 -2.55 -7.53 21.78
N GLU A 144 -1.78 -8.36 22.47
CA GLU A 144 -2.07 -8.76 23.84
C GLU A 144 -1.93 -7.57 24.79
N LYS A 145 -2.74 -7.58 25.84
CA LYS A 145 -2.67 -6.55 26.87
C LYS A 145 -1.57 -6.90 27.86
N GLU A 146 -0.79 -5.92 28.26
CA GLU A 146 0.20 -6.04 29.33
C GLU A 146 -0.25 -5.18 30.51
N THR A 147 -0.01 -5.63 31.74
CA THR A 147 -0.37 -4.88 32.95
C THR A 147 0.91 -4.43 33.63
N LEU A 148 1.08 -3.11 33.76
CA LEU A 148 2.22 -2.49 34.42
C LEU A 148 2.13 -2.67 35.95
N PRO A 149 3.24 -2.48 36.70
CA PRO A 149 3.24 -2.61 38.16
C PRO A 149 2.27 -1.66 38.89
N ASP A 150 1.91 -0.54 38.28
CA ASP A 150 0.92 0.41 38.79
C ASP A 150 -0.54 0.02 38.49
N GLY A 151 -0.77 -1.17 37.91
CA GLY A 151 -2.07 -1.70 37.52
C GLY A 151 -2.57 -1.19 36.15
N LYS A 152 -1.79 -0.36 35.45
CA LYS A 152 -2.19 0.20 34.16
C LYS A 152 -2.09 -0.84 33.05
N VAL A 153 -3.17 -0.97 32.27
CA VAL A 153 -3.20 -1.83 31.09
C VAL A 153 -2.65 -1.09 29.86
N VAL A 154 -1.72 -1.72 29.15
CA VAL A 154 -1.04 -1.17 27.98
C VAL A 154 -0.95 -2.19 26.83
N PHE A 155 -0.68 -1.68 25.63
CA PHE A 155 -0.52 -2.43 24.38
C PHE A 155 0.76 -1.97 23.68
N PRO A 156 1.94 -2.47 24.08
CA PRO A 156 3.19 -1.99 23.53
C PRO A 156 3.35 -2.35 22.05
N CYS A 157 4.04 -1.46 21.32
CA CYS A 157 4.51 -1.81 20.00
C CYS A 157 5.68 -2.78 20.12
N LYS A 158 5.65 -3.88 19.36
CA LYS A 158 6.73 -4.85 19.32
C LYS A 158 7.52 -4.80 18.01
N TRP A 159 7.43 -3.70 17.26
CA TRP A 159 8.30 -3.51 16.10
C TRP A 159 9.76 -3.40 16.56
N VAL A 160 10.68 -4.07 15.87
CA VAL A 160 12.10 -4.09 16.21
C VAL A 160 12.66 -2.66 16.28
N GLY A 161 13.24 -2.30 17.43
CA GLY A 161 13.81 -0.99 17.68
C GLY A 161 12.80 0.13 17.95
N CYS A 162 11.50 -0.17 18.10
CA CYS A 162 10.49 0.82 18.40
C CYS A 162 10.35 1.08 19.91
N ASN A 163 10.57 2.32 20.33
CA ASN A 163 10.37 2.79 21.71
C ASN A 163 9.16 3.73 21.83
N TYR A 164 8.13 3.49 21.01
CA TYR A 164 6.98 4.39 20.93
C TYR A 164 6.30 4.55 22.28
N SER A 165 6.15 5.81 22.68
CA SER A 165 5.40 6.25 23.84
C SER A 165 4.71 7.56 23.47
N TYR A 166 3.56 7.83 24.07
CA TYR A 166 2.88 9.11 23.94
C TYR A 166 3.15 9.97 25.17
N ASP A 167 3.32 11.27 24.95
CA ASP A 167 3.42 12.22 26.05
C ASP A 167 2.03 12.50 26.63
N THR A 168 1.88 12.28 27.93
CA THR A 168 0.77 12.87 28.70
C THR A 168 1.33 13.76 29.81
N ARG A 169 1.31 15.08 29.57
CA ARG A 169 1.72 16.11 30.55
C ARG A 169 3.18 15.95 31.00
N GLY A 170 4.09 15.79 30.06
CA GLY A 170 5.53 15.64 30.27
C GLY A 170 5.96 14.23 30.71
N LYS A 171 5.07 13.24 30.59
CA LYS A 171 5.36 11.84 30.94
C LYS A 171 5.13 10.93 29.76
N ALA A 172 6.19 10.25 29.32
CA ALA A 172 6.13 9.19 28.34
C ALA A 172 5.30 8.02 28.90
N SER A 173 4.28 7.61 28.14
CA SER A 173 3.40 6.50 28.48
C SER A 173 3.24 5.57 27.29
N LEU A 174 3.26 4.27 27.54
CA LEU A 174 2.89 3.26 26.54
C LEU A 174 1.41 3.37 26.15
N CYS A 175 1.09 2.92 24.94
CA CYS A 175 -0.26 2.84 24.39
C CYS A 175 -1.26 2.19 25.36
N VAL A 176 -2.37 2.85 25.64
CA VAL A 176 -3.43 2.31 26.51
C VAL A 176 -4.60 1.70 25.74
N ALA A 177 -4.58 1.78 24.41
CA ALA A 177 -5.63 1.26 23.55
C ALA A 177 -5.05 0.71 22.25
N ARG A 178 -5.60 -0.41 21.77
CA ARG A 178 -5.26 -1.01 20.47
C ARG A 178 -5.47 -0.05 19.30
N SER A 179 -6.48 0.82 19.35
CA SER A 179 -6.68 1.84 18.31
C SER A 179 -5.50 2.81 18.19
N LYS A 180 -4.86 3.17 19.30
CA LYS A 180 -3.66 4.01 19.31
C LYS A 180 -2.44 3.26 18.79
N LEU A 181 -2.30 1.98 19.14
CA LEU A 181 -1.25 1.13 18.59
C LEU A 181 -1.42 0.93 17.08
N LYS A 182 -2.67 0.77 16.61
CA LYS A 182 -3.01 0.67 15.19
C LYS A 182 -2.64 1.93 14.43
N ASP A 183 -2.95 3.10 14.96
CA ASP A 183 -2.58 4.36 14.31
C ASP A 183 -1.05 4.52 14.27
N HIS A 184 -0.36 4.12 15.34
CA HIS A 184 1.09 4.13 15.41
C HIS A 184 1.74 3.15 14.43
N SER A 185 1.23 1.92 14.25
CA SER A 185 1.88 0.92 13.39
C SER A 185 2.05 1.35 11.94
N ARG A 186 1.24 2.32 11.48
CA ARG A 186 1.35 3.01 10.18
C ARG A 186 2.69 3.71 9.97
N THR A 187 3.37 4.12 11.05
CA THR A 187 4.69 4.76 10.95
C THR A 187 5.78 3.78 10.53
N HIS A 188 5.60 2.48 10.78
CA HIS A 188 6.52 1.43 10.37
C HIS A 188 6.34 1.06 8.90
N THR A 189 5.09 0.99 8.44
CA THR A 189 4.79 0.63 7.05
C THR A 189 4.96 1.78 6.06
N LYS A 190 4.97 3.02 6.55
CA LYS A 190 4.97 4.26 5.73
C LYS A 190 3.84 4.28 4.68
N GLU A 191 2.75 3.55 4.93
CA GLU A 191 1.61 3.43 4.00
C GLU A 191 1.14 4.80 3.51
N ARG A 192 0.91 4.91 2.19
CA ARG A 192 0.37 6.10 1.54
C ARG A 192 -1.03 5.82 1.03
N CYS A 193 -2.05 6.29 1.73
CA CYS A 193 -3.42 5.91 1.41
C CYS A 193 -4.05 6.65 0.23
N TYR A 194 -3.37 7.63 -0.36
CA TYR A 194 -3.90 8.43 -1.45
C TYR A 194 -2.84 8.65 -2.50
N ALA A 195 -3.25 8.70 -3.76
CA ALA A 195 -2.42 9.20 -4.84
C ALA A 195 -3.19 10.21 -5.69
N CYS A 196 -2.51 11.24 -6.18
CA CYS A 196 -3.10 12.16 -7.13
C CYS A 196 -3.43 11.40 -8.44
N PRO A 197 -4.68 11.43 -8.93
CA PRO A 197 -5.06 10.67 -10.12
C PRO A 197 -4.45 11.23 -11.41
N TRP A 198 -3.89 12.45 -11.39
CA TRP A 198 -3.24 13.09 -12.54
C TRP A 198 -1.72 12.91 -12.56
N CYS A 199 -1.03 13.17 -11.43
CA CYS A 199 0.44 13.12 -11.39
C CYS A 199 1.02 11.89 -10.69
N GLY A 200 0.19 11.06 -10.05
CA GLY A 200 0.63 9.80 -9.42
C GLY A 200 1.28 9.96 -8.04
N ASN A 201 1.56 11.17 -7.57
CA ASN A 201 2.19 11.42 -6.26
C ASN A 201 1.40 10.80 -5.11
N LEU A 202 2.12 10.21 -4.14
CA LEU A 202 1.58 9.47 -3.00
C LEU A 202 1.50 10.33 -1.72
N TYR A 203 0.42 10.20 -0.98
CA TYR A 203 0.11 10.97 0.24
C TYR A 203 -0.40 10.08 1.37
N VAL A 204 -0.04 10.43 2.62
CA VAL A 204 -0.52 9.72 3.83
C VAL A 204 -1.97 10.11 4.13
N ASN A 205 -2.26 11.40 4.03
CA ASN A 205 -3.54 12.02 4.36
C ASN A 205 -4.20 12.58 3.10
N LYS A 206 -5.52 12.79 3.19
CA LYS A 206 -6.32 13.36 2.09
C LYS A 206 -6.30 14.90 2.04
N THR A 207 -5.80 15.55 3.09
CA THR A 207 -5.72 17.02 3.27
C THR A 207 -4.27 17.46 3.21
#